data_AF-A0A9N9MQ12-F1
#
_entry.id   AF-A0A9N9MQ12-F1
#
_cell.length_a   1.000
_cell.length_b   1.000
_cell.length_c   1.000
_cell.angle_alpha   90.00
_cell.angle_beta   90.00
_cell.angle_gamma   90.00
#
_symmetry.space_group_name_H-M   'P 1'
#
loop_
_entity.id
_entity.type
_entity.pdbx_description
1 polymer ?
#
loop_
_entity_poly.entity_id
_entity_poly.type
_entity_poly.pdbx_seq_one_letter_code
_entity_poly.pdbx_strand_id
1 'polypeptide(L)'
;MHVPQRAVQVLARQALQKRSYHSSLTTSTYNDLPSPAGSWQTQFESQQRKYNTILAAGLAVFAGSLLVGKASGMFEFYNHYPDRPATIETYKP
;
A
#
# COMPACT_ATOMS: atom_id res chain seq x y z
N MET A 1 -6.24 72.77 22.70
CA MET A 1 -7.13 71.76 22.09
C MET A 1 -7.05 70.49 22.93
N HIS A 2 -8.08 70.18 23.72
CA HIS A 2 -8.11 69.00 24.61
C HIS A 2 -9.01 67.93 23.98
N VAL A 3 -8.41 66.84 23.50
CA VAL A 3 -9.18 65.70 22.99
C VAL A 3 -9.73 64.94 24.21
N PRO A 4 -11.06 64.77 24.33
CA PRO A 4 -11.63 64.11 25.50
C PRO A 4 -11.17 62.66 25.53
N GLN A 5 -10.55 62.26 26.66
CA GLN A 5 -9.97 60.92 26.87
C GLN A 5 -10.96 59.77 26.61
N ARG A 6 -12.27 60.04 26.72
CA ARG A 6 -13.33 59.07 26.40
C ARG A 6 -13.41 58.71 24.90
N ALA A 7 -13.12 59.66 24.01
CA ALA A 7 -13.12 59.40 22.56
C ALA A 7 -11.96 58.48 22.17
N VAL A 8 -10.79 58.65 22.80
CA VAL A 8 -9.62 57.79 22.59
C VAL A 8 -9.90 56.36 23.06
N GLN A 9 -10.59 56.20 24.19
CA GLN A 9 -10.93 54.87 24.73
C GLN A 9 -11.94 54.11 23.87
N VAL A 10 -12.92 54.79 23.26
CA VAL A 10 -13.89 54.15 22.36
C VAL A 10 -13.23 53.71 21.06
N LEU A 11 -12.34 54.53 20.49
CA LEU A 11 -11.58 54.18 19.29
C LEU A 11 -10.57 53.05 19.56
N ALA A 12 -9.90 53.07 20.71
CA ALA A 12 -8.99 52.00 21.13
C ALA A 12 -9.72 50.65 21.31
N ARG A 13 -10.95 50.67 21.85
CA ARG A 13 -11.78 49.47 21.98
C ARG A 13 -12.24 48.92 20.63
N GLN A 14 -12.55 49.77 19.65
CA GLN A 14 -12.88 49.32 18.30
C GLN A 14 -11.65 48.77 17.56
N ALA A 15 -10.46 49.34 17.77
CA ALA A 15 -9.21 48.83 17.21
C ALA A 15 -8.79 47.46 17.78
N LEU A 16 -9.14 47.20 19.05
CA LEU A 16 -8.90 45.91 19.73
C LEU A 16 -9.95 44.83 19.39
N GLN A 17 -11.06 45.20 18.76
CA GLN A 17 -12.12 44.27 18.33
C GLN A 17 -11.90 43.76 16.90
N LYS A 18 -10.64 43.53 16.50
CA LYS A 18 -10.36 42.70 15.32
C LYS A 18 -10.64 41.25 15.69
N ARG A 19 -11.88 40.80 15.45
CA ARG A 19 -12.23 39.38 15.43
C ARG A 19 -11.31 38.67 14.44
N SER A 20 -10.30 37.99 14.96
CA SER A 20 -9.53 37.00 14.21
C SER A 20 -10.47 35.83 13.96
N TYR A 21 -11.10 35.82 12.78
CA TYR A 21 -11.64 34.59 12.24
C TYR A 21 -10.43 33.70 11.94
N HIS A 22 -10.33 32.57 12.65
CA HIS A 22 -9.27 31.59 12.45
C HIS A 22 -9.29 31.17 10.97
N SER A 23 -8.32 31.66 10.20
CA SER A 23 -8.20 31.38 8.76
C SER A 23 -7.36 30.12 8.52
N SER A 24 -7.61 29.04 9.26
CA SER A 24 -7.21 27.73 8.76
C SER A 24 -8.31 27.28 7.80
N LEU A 25 -8.29 27.79 6.59
CA LEU A 25 -8.96 27.15 5.46
C LEU A 25 -8.23 25.82 5.23
N THR A 26 -8.49 24.83 6.08
CA THR A 26 -8.10 23.45 5.81
C THR A 26 -8.86 23.05 4.55
N THR A 27 -8.16 22.98 3.43
CA THR A 27 -8.72 22.46 2.19
C THR A 27 -9.20 21.06 2.48
N SER A 28 -10.53 20.89 2.53
CA SER A 28 -11.09 19.57 2.71
C SER A 28 -10.73 18.74 1.49
N THR A 29 -10.00 17.66 1.72
CA THR A 29 -9.61 16.71 0.69
C THR A 29 -10.59 15.54 0.69
N TYR A 30 -10.63 14.79 -0.40
CA TYR A 30 -11.44 13.57 -0.49
C TYR A 30 -11.13 12.56 0.64
N ASN A 31 -9.93 12.62 1.23
CA ASN A 31 -9.55 11.80 2.38
C ASN A 31 -10.29 12.16 3.69
N ASP A 32 -10.96 13.31 3.75
CA ASP A 32 -11.74 13.74 4.93
C ASP A 32 -13.17 13.19 4.90
N LEU A 33 -13.57 12.54 3.80
CA LEU A 33 -14.84 11.86 3.71
C LEU A 33 -14.86 10.68 4.69
N PRO A 34 -16.01 10.39 5.31
CA PRO A 34 -16.15 9.23 6.18
C PRO A 34 -15.90 7.97 5.35
N SER A 35 -14.77 7.30 5.61
CA SER A 35 -14.54 5.97 5.09
C SER A 35 -15.45 4.99 5.83
N PRO A 36 -16.08 4.02 5.15
CA PRO A 36 -16.85 3.00 5.82
C PRO A 36 -15.93 2.26 6.82
N ALA A 37 -16.22 2.38 8.10
CA ALA A 37 -15.50 1.74 9.18
C ALA A 37 -16.49 0.92 10.02
N GLY A 38 -16.09 -0.24 10.53
CA GLY A 38 -16.92 -1.03 11.43
C GLY A 38 -16.82 -2.54 11.24
N SER A 39 -17.86 -3.25 11.70
CA SER A 39 -17.88 -4.71 11.81
C SER A 39 -17.65 -5.44 10.48
N TRP A 40 -18.12 -4.89 9.37
CA TRP A 40 -17.94 -5.45 8.04
C TRP A 40 -16.45 -5.52 7.66
N GLN A 41 -15.67 -4.48 8.01
CA GLN A 41 -14.25 -4.40 7.70
C GLN A 41 -13.47 -5.44 8.50
N THR A 42 -13.75 -5.56 9.80
CA THR A 42 -13.11 -6.57 10.65
C THR A 42 -13.41 -8.00 10.18
N GLN A 43 -14.67 -8.28 9.78
CA GLN A 43 -15.03 -9.58 9.23
C GLN A 43 -14.33 -9.84 7.89
N PHE A 44 -14.28 -8.85 7.00
CA PHE A 44 -13.60 -8.96 5.72
C PHE A 44 -12.09 -9.22 5.91
N GLU A 45 -11.43 -8.45 6.78
CA GLU A 45 -9.99 -8.61 7.08
C GLU A 45 -9.69 -9.99 7.69
N SER A 46 -10.56 -10.50 8.57
CA SER A 46 -10.43 -11.85 9.13
C SER A 46 -10.49 -12.92 8.04
N GLN A 47 -11.46 -12.81 7.12
CA GLN A 47 -11.62 -13.75 6.01
C GLN A 47 -10.45 -13.65 5.03
N GLN A 48 -10.01 -12.43 4.71
CA GLN A 48 -8.86 -12.19 3.84
C GLN A 48 -7.59 -12.82 4.42
N ARG A 49 -7.35 -12.67 5.73
CA ARG A 49 -6.21 -13.30 6.40
C ARG A 49 -6.27 -14.82 6.33
N LYS A 50 -7.45 -15.42 6.51
CA LYS A 50 -7.65 -16.87 6.38
C LYS A 50 -7.30 -17.35 4.97
N TYR A 51 -7.84 -16.72 3.93
CA TYR A 51 -7.57 -17.11 2.55
C TYR A 51 -6.10 -16.92 2.17
N ASN A 52 -5.49 -15.81 2.56
CA ASN A 52 -4.06 -15.57 2.32
C ASN A 52 -3.18 -16.61 3.01
N THR A 53 -3.57 -17.07 4.21
CA THR A 53 -2.84 -18.13 4.93
C THR A 53 -2.94 -19.46 4.19
N ILE A 54 -4.13 -19.83 3.70
CA ILE A 54 -4.33 -21.05 2.91
C ILE A 54 -3.53 -20.97 1.61
N LEU A 55 -3.56 -19.82 0.93
CA LEU A 55 -2.80 -19.59 -0.29
C LEU A 55 -1.29 -19.77 -0.04
N ALA A 56 -0.75 -19.14 1.01
CA ALA A 56 0.66 -19.27 1.36
C ALA A 56 1.05 -20.71 1.69
N ALA A 57 0.21 -21.43 2.44
CA ALA A 57 0.44 -22.83 2.76
C ALA A 57 0.43 -23.72 1.50
N GLY A 58 -0.54 -23.51 0.60
CA GLY A 58 -0.59 -24.22 -0.68
C GLY A 58 0.64 -23.96 -1.55
N LEU A 59 1.10 -22.71 -1.62
CA LEU A 59 2.31 -22.34 -2.35
C LEU A 59 3.56 -23.03 -1.78
N ALA A 60 3.67 -23.08 -0.44
CA ALA A 60 4.78 -23.72 0.24
C ALA A 60 4.81 -25.24 -0.01
N VAL A 61 3.66 -25.91 0.09
CA VAL A 61 3.55 -27.35 -0.19
C VAL A 61 3.87 -27.64 -1.66
N PHE A 62 3.35 -26.83 -2.60
CA PHE A 62 3.62 -26.99 -4.01
C PHE A 62 5.11 -26.83 -4.33
N ALA A 63 5.72 -25.74 -3.87
CA ALA A 63 7.16 -25.49 -4.04
C ALA A 63 8.01 -26.61 -3.40
N GLY A 64 7.66 -27.04 -2.18
CA GLY A 64 8.33 -28.15 -1.50
C GLY A 64 8.23 -29.46 -2.29
N SER A 65 7.05 -29.75 -2.85
CA SER A 65 6.82 -30.95 -3.67
C SER A 65 7.68 -30.94 -4.93
N LEU A 66 7.81 -29.79 -5.60
CA LEU A 66 8.71 -29.64 -6.73
C LEU A 66 10.16 -29.88 -6.31
N LEU A 67 10.63 -29.25 -5.24
CA LEU A 67 12.02 -29.43 -4.77
C LEU A 67 12.34 -30.88 -4.43
N VAL A 68 11.45 -31.56 -3.70
CA VAL A 68 11.61 -32.98 -3.37
C VAL A 68 11.61 -33.84 -4.63
N GLY A 69 10.66 -33.61 -5.56
CA GLY A 69 10.60 -34.35 -6.83
C GLY A 69 11.82 -34.12 -7.72
N LYS A 70 12.44 -32.94 -7.65
CA LYS A 70 13.73 -32.66 -8.31
C LYS A 70 14.88 -33.39 -7.66
N ALA A 71 14.97 -33.34 -6.34
CA ALA A 71 16.05 -34.00 -5.59
C ALA A 71 15.97 -35.54 -5.68
N SER A 72 14.77 -36.10 -5.80
CA SER A 72 14.58 -37.55 -5.95
C SER A 72 14.78 -38.06 -7.38
N GLY A 73 15.00 -37.17 -8.35
CA GLY A 73 15.11 -37.53 -9.77
C GLY A 73 13.77 -37.83 -10.45
N MET A 74 12.64 -37.60 -9.80
CA MET A 74 11.31 -37.77 -10.40
C MET A 74 11.03 -36.71 -11.47
N PHE A 75 11.59 -35.51 -11.32
CA PHE A 75 11.46 -34.41 -12.28
C PHE A 75 12.80 -34.08 -12.94
N GLU A 76 13.03 -34.58 -14.15
CA GLU A 76 14.11 -34.09 -15.01
C GLU A 76 13.60 -32.92 -15.86
N PHE A 77 14.15 -31.74 -15.59
CA PHE A 77 13.92 -30.60 -16.48
C PHE A 77 15.13 -30.58 -17.40
N TYR A 78 14.93 -31.03 -18.64
CA TYR A 78 15.92 -31.10 -19.71
C TYR A 78 16.33 -29.70 -20.20
N ASN A 79 16.72 -28.83 -19.27
CA ASN A 79 17.12 -27.46 -19.53
C ASN A 79 18.60 -27.34 -19.91
N HIS A 80 19.34 -28.46 -19.90
CA HIS A 80 20.69 -28.46 -20.45
C HIS A 80 20.57 -28.35 -21.98
N TYR A 81 21.24 -27.36 -22.55
CA TYR A 81 21.52 -27.32 -23.97
C TYR A 81 22.89 -27.98 -24.18
N PRO A 82 23.06 -28.79 -25.22
CA PRO A 82 24.34 -29.43 -25.47
C PRO A 82 25.40 -28.37 -25.84
N ASP A 83 26.58 -28.46 -25.24
CA ASP A 83 27.71 -27.54 -25.51
C ASP A 83 28.22 -27.63 -26.95
N ARG A 84 27.87 -28.71 -27.66
CA ARG A 84 28.31 -29.00 -29.02
C ARG A 84 27.13 -29.45 -29.85
N PRO A 85 27.07 -29.07 -31.14
CA PRO A 85 26.06 -29.60 -32.04
C PRO A 85 26.19 -31.12 -32.14
N ALA A 86 25.05 -31.80 -32.32
CA ALA A 86 25.03 -33.24 -32.52
C ALA A 86 25.93 -33.60 -33.72
N THR A 87 26.85 -34.55 -33.51
CA THR A 87 27.69 -35.07 -34.59
C THR A 87 26.87 -36.10 -35.35
N ILE A 88 26.36 -35.71 -36.51
CA ILE A 88 25.50 -36.57 -37.35
C ILE A 88 26.40 -37.24 -38.39
N GLU A 89 26.54 -38.56 -38.34
CA GLU A 89 27.44 -39.31 -39.25
C GLU A 89 27.07 -39.16 -40.73
N THR A 90 25.85 -38.73 -41.03
CA THR A 90 25.34 -38.51 -42.39
C THR A 90 25.95 -37.30 -43.10
N TYR A 91 26.68 -36.42 -42.40
CA TYR A 91 27.35 -35.25 -42.98
C TYR A 91 28.88 -35.37 -42.94
N LYS A 92 29.41 -36.53 -43.36
CA LYS A 92 30.83 -36.68 -43.69
C LYS A 92 30.93 -36.73 -45.22
N PRO A 93 31.61 -35.77 -45.87
CA PRO A 93 31.82 -35.81 -47.32
C PRO A 93 32.69 -37.00 -47.73
#